data_AF-A0A523JID6-F1
#
_entry.id   AF-A0A523JID6-F1
#
_cell.length_a   1.000
_cell.length_b   1.000
_cell.length_c   1.000
_cell.angle_alpha   90.00
_cell.angle_beta   90.00
_cell.angle_gamma   90.00
#
_symmetry.space_group_name_H-M   'P 1'
#
loop_
_entity.id
_entity.type
_entity.pdbx_description
1 polymer ?
#
loop_
_entity_poly.entity_id
_entity_poly.type
_entity_poly.pdbx_seq_one_letter_code
_entity_poly.pdbx_strand_id
1 'polypeptide(L)'
;MEFALGVSSFALTLPYGLVKLTYALGGSLTGGMAWVLTGGQSEVARAIIQPAVRGDYVIIPEHLTNDRALVFVGRDPSREAPYSY
;
A
#
# COMPACT_ATOMS: atom_id res chain seq x y z
N MET A 1 -11.55 0.70 -27.20
CA MET A 1 -11.88 0.38 -25.78
C MET A 1 -10.77 0.85 -24.83
N GLU A 2 -9.50 0.72 -25.21
CA GLU A 2 -8.30 1.25 -24.51
C GLU A 2 -8.46 2.65 -23.89
N PHE A 3 -8.97 3.63 -24.65
CA PHE A 3 -9.15 5.00 -24.16
C PHE A 3 -10.14 5.10 -22.99
N ALA A 4 -11.21 4.31 -23.01
CA ALA A 4 -12.20 4.29 -21.93
C ALA A 4 -11.61 3.68 -20.64
N LEU A 5 -10.73 2.67 -20.78
CA LEU A 5 -10.01 2.07 -19.65
C LEU A 5 -8.99 3.05 -19.05
N GLY A 6 -8.28 3.82 -19.89
CA GLY A 6 -7.38 4.88 -19.43
C GLY A 6 -8.10 5.97 -18.64
N VAL A 7 -9.20 6.50 -19.17
CA VAL A 7 -9.99 7.57 -18.51
C VAL A 7 -10.61 7.07 -17.20
N SER A 8 -11.17 5.86 -17.18
CA SER A 8 -11.76 5.30 -15.96
C SER A 8 -10.71 5.02 -14.87
N SER A 9 -9.53 4.51 -15.24
CA SER A 9 -8.43 4.28 -14.31
C SER A 9 -7.94 5.58 -13.67
N PHE A 10 -7.79 6.64 -14.46
CA PHE A 10 -7.42 7.95 -13.95
C PHE A 10 -8.50 8.54 -13.03
N ALA A 11 -9.77 8.46 -13.43
CA ALA A 11 -10.89 8.94 -12.63
C ALA A 11 -10.99 8.20 -11.27
N LEU A 12 -10.74 6.89 -11.25
CA LEU A 12 -10.75 6.07 -10.04
C LEU A 12 -9.50 6.28 -9.18
N THR A 13 -8.36 6.65 -9.77
CA THR A 13 -7.11 6.93 -9.05
C THR A 13 -7.26 8.07 -8.06
N LEU A 14 -8.04 9.10 -8.38
CA LEU A 14 -8.20 10.25 -7.48
C LEU A 14 -8.84 9.87 -6.13
N PRO A 15 -10.04 9.26 -6.08
CA PRO A 15 -10.62 8.84 -4.81
C PRO A 15 -9.82 7.70 -4.16
N TYR A 16 -9.33 6.72 -4.94
CA TYR A 16 -8.56 5.61 -4.41
C TYR A 16 -7.24 6.07 -3.78
N GLY A 17 -6.47 6.89 -4.51
CA GLY A 17 -5.19 7.44 -4.05
C GLY A 17 -5.34 8.31 -2.82
N LEU A 18 -6.44 9.08 -2.72
CA LEU A 18 -6.74 9.85 -1.52
C LEU A 18 -6.97 8.93 -0.30
N VAL A 19 -7.80 7.90 -0.44
CA VAL A 19 -8.05 6.90 0.62
C VAL A 19 -6.76 6.17 0.99
N LYS A 20 -5.93 5.83 0.00
CA LYS A 20 -4.66 5.16 0.24
C LYS A 20 -3.68 6.07 0.98
N LEU A 21 -3.65 7.35 0.65
CA LEU A 21 -2.81 8.33 1.34
C LEU A 21 -3.23 8.51 2.80
N THR A 22 -4.53 8.64 3.09
CA THR A 22 -5.02 8.75 4.47
C THR A 22 -4.70 7.49 5.28
N TYR A 23 -4.83 6.31 4.67
CA TYR A 23 -4.44 5.05 5.30
C TYR A 23 -2.93 4.97 5.59
N ALA A 24 -2.08 5.36 4.63
CA ALA A 24 -0.63 5.36 4.81
C ALA A 24 -0.19 6.35 5.91
N LEU A 25 -0.83 7.52 6.00
CA LEU A 25 -0.61 8.49 7.07
C LEU A 25 -1.03 7.95 8.43
N GLY A 26 -2.21 7.32 8.50
CA GLY A 26 -2.71 6.67 9.71
C GLY A 26 -1.75 5.58 10.21
N GLY A 27 -1.32 4.68 9.33
CA GLY A 27 -0.35 3.63 9.69
C GLY A 27 1.03 4.17 10.05
N SER A 28 1.46 5.28 9.43
CA SER A 28 2.70 5.97 9.82
C SER A 28 2.60 6.57 11.24
N LEU A 29 1.47 7.20 11.57
CA LEU A 29 1.21 7.74 12.90
C LEU A 29 1.15 6.63 13.95
N THR A 30 0.39 5.57 13.69
CA THR A 30 0.29 4.41 14.59
C THR A 30 1.64 3.71 14.77
N GLY A 31 2.42 3.55 13.69
CA GLY A 31 3.76 2.99 13.76
C GLY A 31 4.74 3.85 14.55
N GLY A 32 4.66 5.18 14.41
CA GLY A 32 5.42 6.13 15.23
C GLY A 32 5.05 6.05 16.72
N MET A 33 3.77 5.92 17.04
CA MET A 33 3.33 5.69 18.43
C MET A 33 3.88 4.36 18.96
N ALA A 34 3.82 3.30 18.16
CA ALA A 34 4.39 2.01 18.55
C ALA A 34 5.91 2.09 18.80
N TRP A 35 6.64 2.87 17.99
CA TRP A 35 8.07 3.12 18.21
C TRP A 35 8.33 3.77 19.57
N VAL A 36 7.58 4.82 19.91
CA VAL A 36 7.71 5.53 21.20
C VAL A 36 7.37 4.60 22.38
N LEU A 37 6.25 3.88 22.29
CA LEU A 37 5.75 3.02 23.36
C LEU A 37 6.63 1.79 23.61
N THR A 38 7.38 1.33 22.60
CA THR A 38 8.30 0.19 22.73
C THR A 38 9.71 0.59 23.16
N GLY A 39 9.96 1.87 23.45
CA GLY A 39 11.29 2.36 23.81
C GLY A 39 12.25 2.44 22.61
N GLY A 40 11.73 2.64 21.41
CA GLY A 40 12.52 2.83 20.20
C GLY A 40 12.73 1.58 19.36
N GLN A 41 11.91 0.53 19.51
CA GLN A 41 12.03 -0.69 18.72
C GLN A 41 11.50 -0.48 17.29
N SER A 42 12.42 -0.19 16.38
CA SER A 42 12.12 0.06 14.96
C SER A 42 11.44 -1.12 14.27
N GLU A 43 11.67 -2.36 14.70
CA GLU A 43 11.03 -3.53 14.10
C GLU A 43 9.51 -3.55 14.32
N VAL A 44 9.05 -3.16 15.51
CA VAL A 44 7.60 -3.07 15.81
C VAL A 44 6.94 -1.96 14.99
N ALA A 45 7.60 -0.80 14.89
CA ALA A 45 7.13 0.30 14.07
C ALA A 45 7.08 -0.08 12.59
N ARG A 46 8.15 -0.71 12.06
CA ARG A 46 8.24 -1.15 10.66
C ARG A 46 7.17 -2.17 10.30
N ALA A 47 6.85 -3.09 11.22
CA ALA A 47 5.77 -4.06 11.02
C ALA A 47 4.39 -3.42 10.80
N ILE A 48 4.20 -2.17 11.23
CA ILE A 48 2.97 -1.38 11.04
C ILE A 48 3.09 -0.46 9.82
N ILE A 49 4.21 0.28 9.73
CA ILE A 49 4.41 1.32 8.69
C ILE A 49 4.56 0.68 7.31
N GLN A 50 5.31 -0.41 7.18
CA GLN A 50 5.57 -1.06 5.89
C GLN A 50 4.29 -1.50 5.17
N PRO A 51 3.38 -2.28 5.79
CA PRO A 51 2.15 -2.66 5.11
C PRO A 51 1.21 -1.47 4.84
N ALA A 52 1.27 -0.41 5.65
CA ALA A 52 0.46 0.79 5.46
C ALA A 52 0.90 1.65 4.27
N VAL A 53 2.21 1.86 4.14
CA VAL A 53 2.81 2.75 3.12
C VAL A 53 3.11 2.01 1.82
N ARG A 54 3.29 0.70 1.83
CA ARG A 54 3.45 -0.07 0.59
C ARG A 54 2.11 -0.37 -0.07
N GLY A 55 2.15 -0.77 -1.34
CA GLY A 55 0.98 -1.05 -2.17
C GLY A 55 0.86 -0.06 -3.32
N ASP A 56 -0.23 -0.19 -4.07
CA ASP A 56 -0.53 0.65 -5.22
C ASP A 56 -1.24 1.92 -4.78
N TYR A 57 -0.79 3.06 -5.35
CA TYR A 57 -1.38 4.39 -5.14
C TYR A 57 -2.16 4.89 -6.36
N VAL A 58 -1.92 4.26 -7.51
CA VAL A 58 -2.50 4.64 -8.80
C VAL A 58 -3.15 3.43 -9.40
N ILE A 59 -4.36 3.63 -9.92
CA ILE A 59 -5.07 2.62 -10.70
C ILE A 59 -4.63 2.78 -12.15
N ILE A 60 -4.10 1.70 -12.74
CA ILE A 60 -3.74 1.62 -14.15
C ILE A 60 -4.76 0.71 -14.87
N PRO A 61 -4.91 0.83 -16.20
CA PRO A 61 -5.87 0.03 -16.99
C PRO A 61 -5.81 -1.48 -16.71
N GLU A 62 -4.61 -2.00 -16.48
CA GLU A 62 -4.32 -3.41 -16.21
C GLU A 62 -4.94 -3.89 -14.88
N HIS A 63 -5.24 -2.97 -13.95
CA HIS A 63 -5.99 -3.29 -12.74
C HIS A 63 -7.49 -3.49 -13.02
N LEU A 64 -8.04 -2.80 -14.03
CA LEU A 64 -9.45 -2.91 -14.40
C LEU A 64 -9.72 -4.13 -15.28
N THR A 65 -8.73 -4.56 -16.07
CA THR A 65 -8.80 -5.79 -16.87
C THR A 65 -8.49 -7.05 -16.08
N ASN A 66 -8.12 -6.91 -14.79
CA ASN A 66 -7.70 -8.00 -13.91
C ASN A 66 -6.39 -8.70 -14.34
N ASP A 67 -5.59 -8.06 -15.20
CA ASP A 67 -4.25 -8.53 -15.57
C ASP A 67 -3.22 -8.28 -14.46
N ARG A 68 -3.48 -7.29 -13.59
CA ARG A 68 -2.69 -7.00 -12.40
C ARG A 68 -3.61 -6.84 -11.20
N ALA A 69 -3.25 -7.48 -10.08
CA ALA A 69 -3.96 -7.30 -8.82
C ALA A 69 -3.68 -5.91 -8.25
N LEU A 70 -4.73 -5.21 -7.81
CA LEU A 70 -4.62 -3.95 -7.08
C LEU A 70 -4.31 -4.25 -5.59
N VAL A 71 -3.14 -3.84 -5.11
CA VAL A 71 -2.68 -4.13 -3.75
C VAL A 71 -2.83 -2.90 -2.86
N PHE A 72 -3.85 -2.90 -1.99
CA PHE A 72 -4.07 -1.79 -1.05
C PHE A 72 -3.18 -1.86 0.19
N VAL A 73 -3.00 -3.03 0.81
CA VAL A 73 -2.09 -3.22 1.95
C VAL A 73 -0.86 -3.92 1.43
N GLY A 74 0.29 -3.26 1.52
CA GLY A 74 1.54 -3.83 1.03
C GLY A 74 1.98 -5.03 1.85
N ARG A 75 2.73 -5.94 1.22
CA ARG A 75 3.32 -7.09 1.90
C ARG A 75 4.61 -6.71 2.61
N ASP A 76 4.86 -7.38 3.71
CA ASP A 76 6.12 -7.30 4.44
C ASP A 76 7.11 -8.33 3.85
N PRO A 77 8.21 -7.90 3.21
CA PRO A 77 9.19 -8.79 2.57
C PRO A 77 9.94 -9.64 3.59
N SER A 78 9.91 -9.28 4.89
CA SER A 78 10.47 -10.12 5.95
C SER A 78 9.52 -11.28 6.34
N ARG A 79 8.26 -11.22 5.92
CA ARG A 79 7.25 -12.30 6.09
C ARG A 79 6.99 -13.08 4.80
N GLU A 80 7.56 -12.66 3.68
CA GLU A 80 7.61 -13.45 2.45
C GLU A 80 8.81 -14.39 2.61
N ALA A 81 8.56 -15.70 2.76
CA ALA A 81 9.63 -16.68 2.96
C ALA A 81 10.70 -16.50 1.87
N PRO A 82 12.01 -16.49 2.21
CA PRO A 82 13.05 -16.43 1.19
C PRO A 82 12.86 -17.64 0.27
N TYR A 83 12.74 -17.39 -1.03
CA TYR A 83 12.65 -18.46 -2.02
C TYR A 83 13.85 -19.40 -1.83
N SER A 84 13.58 -20.60 -1.34
CA SER A 84 14.53 -21.70 -1.29
C SER A 84 14.89 -22.03 -2.74
N TYR A 85 16.14 -21.79 -3.12
CA TYR A 85 16.72 -22.26 -4.38
C TYR A 85 17.47 -23.57 -4.12
#